data_AF-A0A161V708-F1
#
_entry.id   AF-A0A161V708-F1
#
_cell.length_a   1.000
_cell.length_b   1.000
_cell.length_c   1.000
_cell.angle_alpha   90.00
_cell.angle_beta   90.00
_cell.angle_gamma   90.00
#
_symmetry.space_group_name_H-M   'P 1'
#
loop_
_entity.id
_entity.type
_entity.pdbx_description
1 polymer ?
#
loop_
_entity_poly.entity_id
_entity_poly.type
_entity_poly.pdbx_seq_one_letter_code
_entity_poly.pdbx_strand_id
1 'polypeptide(L)' 'MTKPSKEIETIDQLLADPWAVNIQDIWEQAAYNPDPDKRKLFDALHTYLLDKRQEQIINEKHFVI' A
#
# COMPACT_ATOMS: atom_id res chain seq x y z
N MET A 1 -24.59 -6.63 8.90
CA MET A 1 -23.30 -6.04 8.48
C MET A 1 -22.53 -7.12 7.73
N THR A 2 -22.33 -6.96 6.43
CA THR A 2 -21.39 -7.79 5.67
C THR A 2 -19.99 -7.53 6.20
N LYS A 3 -19.21 -8.59 6.44
CA LYS A 3 -17.80 -8.43 6.80
C LYS A 3 -17.09 -7.71 5.64
N PRO A 4 -16.23 -6.71 5.91
CA PRO A 4 -15.43 -6.10 4.86
C PRO A 4 -14.61 -7.18 4.16
N SER A 5 -14.41 -7.03 2.85
CA SER A 5 -13.48 -7.90 2.13
C SER A 5 -12.07 -7.67 2.65
N LYS A 6 -11.23 -8.71 2.56
CA LYS A 6 -9.81 -8.62 2.96
C LYS A 6 -9.08 -7.46 2.27
N GLU A 7 -9.50 -7.11 1.06
CA GLU A 7 -8.98 -5.98 0.28
C GLU A 7 -9.26 -4.64 0.97
N ILE A 8 -10.49 -4.43 1.47
CA ILE A 8 -10.87 -3.20 2.19
C ILE A 8 -10.08 -3.09 3.51
N GLU A 9 -9.96 -4.19 4.25
CA GLU A 9 -9.19 -4.20 5.50
C GLU A 9 -7.71 -3.86 5.26
N THR A 10 -7.14 -4.35 4.15
CA THR A 10 -5.76 -4.02 3.75
C THR A 10 -5.61 -2.53 3.43
N ILE A 11 -6.60 -1.93 2.77
CA ILE A 11 -6.61 -0.49 2.46
C ILE A 11 -6.70 0.32 3.76
N ASP A 12 -7.61 -0.04 4.66
CA ASP A 12 -7.78 0.65 5.95
C ASP A 12 -6.48 0.58 6.78
N GLN A 13 -5.81 -0.58 6.80
CA GLN A 13 -4.51 -0.76 7.47
C GLN A 13 -3.43 0.12 6.85
N LEU A 14 -3.30 0.12 5.52
CA LEU A 14 -2.33 0.94 4.79
C LEU A 14 -2.53 2.44 5.04
N LEU A 15 -3.79 2.89 5.11
CA LEU A 15 -4.13 4.29 5.36
C LEU A 15 -3.86 4.70 6.81
N ALA A 16 -4.03 3.79 7.77
CA ALA A 16 -3.76 4.04 9.18
C ALA A 16 -2.26 3.99 9.52
N ASP A 17 -1.56 2.97 9.01
CA ASP A 17 -0.13 2.79 9.18
C ASP A 17 0.50 2.19 7.89
N PRO A 18 1.23 3.03 7.11
CA PRO A 18 1.94 2.59 5.92
C PRO A 18 2.94 1.44 6.15
N TRP A 19 3.43 1.21 7.37
CA TRP A 19 4.37 0.12 7.67
C TRP A 19 3.69 -1.19 8.07
N ALA A 20 2.41 -1.16 8.45
CA ALA A 20 1.66 -2.34 8.90
C ALA A 20 1.33 -3.33 7.78
N VAL A 21 1.42 -2.90 6.52
CA VAL A 21 1.11 -3.71 5.34
C VAL A 21 2.37 -4.22 4.65
N ASN A 22 2.33 -5.42 4.09
CA ASN A 22 3.42 -5.91 3.26
C ASN A 22 3.35 -5.27 1.87
N ILE A 23 4.36 -4.46 1.53
CA ILE A 23 4.42 -3.78 0.22
C ILE A 23 4.54 -4.78 -0.94
N GLN A 24 5.18 -5.93 -0.71
CA GLN A 24 5.30 -6.97 -1.72
C GLN A 24 3.93 -7.52 -2.10
N ASP A 25 3.04 -7.74 -1.13
CA ASP A 25 1.69 -8.27 -1.38
C ASP A 25 0.89 -7.29 -2.26
N ILE A 26 1.03 -5.98 -2.04
CA ILE A 26 0.38 -4.94 -2.86
C ILE A 26 0.95 -4.94 -4.29
N TRP A 27 2.28 -5.03 -4.42
CA TRP A 27 2.93 -5.10 -5.74
C TRP A 27 2.53 -6.35 -6.53
N GLU A 28 2.44 -7.51 -5.88
CA GLU A 28 2.01 -8.76 -6.53
C GLU A 28 0.58 -8.64 -7.06
N GLN A 29 -0.32 -7.97 -6.34
CA GLN A 29 -1.67 -7.68 -6.84
C GLN A 29 -1.64 -6.70 -8.03
N ALA A 30 -0.81 -5.66 -7.98
CA ALA A 30 -0.66 -4.74 -9.11
C ALA A 30 -0.14 -5.44 -10.37
N ALA A 31 0.79 -6.39 -10.22
CA ALA A 31 1.42 -7.10 -11.32
C ALA A 31 0.56 -8.23 -11.91
N TYR A 32 -0.08 -9.04 -11.06
CA TYR A 32 -0.63 -10.33 -11.46
C TYR A 32 -2.15 -10.48 -11.31
N ASN A 33 -2.86 -9.47 -10.79
CA ASN A 33 -4.30 -9.60 -10.63
C ASN A 33 -5.00 -9.73 -12.01
N PRO A 34 -5.87 -10.74 -12.23
CA PRO A 34 -6.51 -10.95 -13.52
C PRO A 34 -7.45 -9.81 -13.90
N ASP A 35 -8.03 -9.14 -12.90
CA ASP A 35 -8.94 -8.00 -13.09
C ASP A 35 -8.12 -6.73 -13.39
N PRO A 36 -8.32 -6.10 -14.57
CA PRO A 36 -7.55 -4.92 -14.98
C PRO A 36 -7.83 -3.69 -14.11
N ASP A 37 -9.04 -3.55 -13.55
CA ASP A 37 -9.38 -2.42 -12.70
C ASP A 37 -8.82 -2.62 -11.29
N LYS A 38 -8.80 -3.86 -10.79
CA LYS A 38 -8.06 -4.18 -9.56
C LYS A 38 -6.56 -3.94 -9.72
N ARG A 39 -5.95 -4.30 -10.85
CA ARG A 39 -4.52 -4.00 -11.09
C ARG A 39 -4.22 -2.51 -10.97
N LYS A 40 -5.04 -1.66 -11.60
CA LYS A 40 -4.89 -0.19 -11.49
C LYS A 40 -5.04 0.30 -10.05
N LEU A 41 -6.00 -0.25 -9.30
CA LEU A 41 -6.18 0.09 -7.90
C LEU A 41 -4.93 -0.26 -7.08
N PHE A 42 -4.43 -1.49 -7.20
CA PHE A 42 -3.24 -1.93 -6.47
C PHE A 42 -1.96 -1.20 -6.90
N ASP A 43 -1.84 -0.82 -8.17
CA ASP A 43 -0.72 0.00 -8.66
C ASP A 43 -0.72 1.41 -8.03
N ALA A 44 -1.90 2.04 -7.94
CA ALA A 44 -2.06 3.31 -7.25
C ALA A 44 -1.75 3.20 -5.74
N LEU A 45 -2.23 2.13 -5.09
CA LEU A 45 -1.94 1.86 -3.67
C LEU A 45 -0.46 1.61 -3.43
N HIS A 46 0.22 0.88 -4.32
CA HIS A 46 1.65 0.63 -4.24
C HIS A 46 2.45 1.95 -4.34
N THR A 47 2.09 2.80 -5.30
CA THR A 47 2.73 4.12 -5.48
C THR A 47 2.53 5.00 -4.24
N TYR A 48 1.29 5.10 -3.73
CA TYR A 48 1.00 5.84 -2.50
C TYR A 48 1.82 5.33 -1.30
N LEU A 49 1.93 4.01 -1.16
CA LEU A 49 2.67 3.38 -0.06
C LEU A 49 4.17 3.71 -0.11
N LEU A 50 4.76 3.68 -1.31
CA LEU A 50 6.15 4.08 -1.53
C LEU A 50 6.37 5.52 -1.12
N ASP A 51 5.53 6.43 -1.62
CA ASP A 51 5.64 7.87 -1.33
C ASP A 51 5.55 8.13 0.19
N LYS A 52 4.59 7.49 0.88
CA LYS A 52 4.40 7.67 2.33
C LYS A 52 5.57 7.14 3.15
N ARG A 53 6.09 5.97 2.80
CA ARG A 53 7.26 5.40 3.49
C ARG A 53 8.50 6.25 3.24
N GLN A 54 8.70 6.74 2.02
CA GLN A 54 9.80 7.65 1.69
C GLN A 54 9.69 8.95 2.47
N GLU A 55 8.50 9.57 2.52
CA GLU A 55 8.24 10.78 3.33
C GLU A 55 8.62 10.56 4.80
N GLN A 56 8.25 9.41 5.37
CA GLN A 56 8.60 9.10 6.76
C GLN A 56 10.10 8.90 6.95
N ILE A 57 10.76 8.12 6.09
CA ILE A 57 12.22 7.91 6.13
C ILE A 57 12.98 9.22 6.01
N ILE A 58 12.61 10.08 5.04
CA ILE A 58 13.29 11.37 4.81
C ILE A 58 13.12 12.30 6.01
N ASN A 59 11.97 12.24 6.69
CA ASN A 59 11.69 13.02 7.89
C ASN A 59 12.31 12.42 9.16
N GLU A 60 12.91 11.22 9.12
CA GLU A 60 13.65 10.69 10.25
C GLU A 60 14.93 11.50 10.48
N LYS A 61 15.19 11.87 11.74
CA LYS A 61 16.32 12.74 12.14
C LYS A 61 17.71 12.25 11.71
N HIS A 62 17.83 10.99 11.33
CA HIS A 62 19.08 10.35 10.94
C HIS A 62 19.25 10.23 9.43
N PHE A 63 18.27 10.68 8.64
CA PHE A 63 18.37 10.68 7.19
C PHE A 63 19.24 11.87 6.74
N VAL A 64 20.49 11.59 6.40
CA VAL A 64 21.45 12.54 5.82
C VAL A 64 21.67 12.13 4.36
N ILE A 65 21.50 13.08 3.44
CA ILE A 65 21.64 12.89 1.98
C ILE A 65 23.09 13.13 1.57
#